data_AF-A0A418T7Z8-F1
#
_entry.id   AF-A0A418T7Z8-F1
#
_cell.length_a   1.000
_cell.length_b   1.000
_cell.length_c   1.000
_cell.angle_alpha   90.00
_cell.angle_beta   90.00
_cell.angle_gamma   90.00
#
_symmetry.space_group_name_H-M   'P 1'
#
loop_
_entity.id
_entity.type
_entity.pdbx_description
1 polymer ?
#
loop_
_entity_poly.entity_id
_entity_poly.type
_entity_poly.pdbx_seq_one_letter_code
_entity_poly.pdbx_strand_id
1 'polypeptide(L)' 'MQSIIMALIMGLLGGPVIALVFRMQHLQAAHQKRKEDFLAGKGRNPDTAPFGPHKSFTQNAILFGLIFAAIGFFIGTLA' A
#
# COMPACT_ATOMS: atom_id res chain seq x y z
N MET A 1 12.91 21.30 9.29
CA MET A 1 13.85 20.36 8.63
C MET A 1 13.60 18.92 9.08
N GLN A 2 13.38 18.69 10.37
CA GLN A 2 12.97 17.39 10.95
C GLN A 2 11.77 16.74 10.25
N SER A 3 10.70 17.49 9.99
CA SER A 3 9.52 17.01 9.24
C SER A 3 9.85 16.48 7.84
N ILE A 4 10.73 17.17 7.11
CA ILE A 4 11.15 16.77 5.76
C ILE A 4 11.99 15.49 5.83
N ILE A 5 12.94 15.42 6.76
CA ILE A 5 13.77 14.23 6.96
C ILE A 5 12.89 13.02 7.31
N MET A 6 11.94 13.20 8.22
CA MET A 6 11.05 12.12 8.63
C MET A 6 10.11 11.67 7.52
N ALA A 7 9.58 12.62 6.72
CA ALA A 7 8.81 12.32 5.52
C ALA A 7 9.62 11.47 4.51
N LEU A 8 10.88 11.83 4.28
CA LEU A 8 11.76 11.09 3.37
C LEU A 8 12.03 9.68 3.88
N ILE A 9 12.38 9.51 5.16
CA ILE A 9 12.65 8.19 5.74
C ILE A 9 11.42 7.30 5.67
N MET A 10 10.27 7.80 6.15
CA MET A 10 9.04 7.02 6.18
C MET A 10 8.53 6.71 4.77
N GLY A 11 8.61 7.66 3.84
CA GLY A 11 8.19 7.44 2.45
C GLY A 11 9.08 6.44 1.72
N LEU A 12 10.41 6.60 1.81
CA LEU A 12 11.37 5.74 1.13
C LEU A 12 11.41 4.31 1.68
N LEU A 13 11.17 4.11 2.97
CA LEU A 13 11.15 2.78 3.59
C LEU A 13 9.75 2.16 3.58
N GLY A 14 8.72 2.93 3.96
CA GLY A 14 7.35 2.45 4.11
C GLY A 14 6.72 1.97 2.81
N GLY A 15 6.94 2.69 1.70
CA GLY A 15 6.44 2.31 0.37
C GLY A 15 6.92 0.91 -0.06
N PRO A 16 8.24 0.67 -0.17
CA PRO A 16 8.79 -0.63 -0.53
C PRO A 16 8.41 -1.76 0.44
N VAL A 17 8.39 -1.52 1.75
CA VAL A 17 8.00 -2.53 2.74
C VAL A 17 6.56 -3.01 2.49
N ILE A 18 5.62 -2.08 2.30
CA ILE A 18 4.22 -2.44 2.03
C ILE A 18 4.07 -3.12 0.66
N ALA A 19 4.81 -2.66 -0.35
CA ALA A 19 4.82 -3.30 -1.66
C ALA A 19 5.35 -4.75 -1.60
N LEU A 20 6.33 -5.04 -0.73
CA LEU A 20 6.78 -6.41 -0.46
C LEU A 20 5.73 -7.24 0.27
N VAL A 21 5.03 -6.64 1.25
CA VAL A 21 3.94 -7.32 1.96
C VAL A 21 2.88 -7.81 0.97
N PHE A 22 2.47 -6.99 0.00
CA PHE A 22 1.51 -7.41 -1.04
C PHE A 22 1.97 -8.56 -1.94
N ARG A 23 3.25 -8.93 -1.93
CA ARG A 23 3.76 -10.11 -2.64
C ARG A 23 3.68 -11.40 -1.82
N MET A 24 3.30 -11.33 -0.55
CA MET A 24 3.14 -12.52 0.29
C MET A 24 1.97 -13.40 -0.20
N GLN A 25 2.19 -14.72 -0.15
CA GLN A 25 1.23 -15.71 -0.68
C GLN A 25 -0.16 -15.60 -0.06
N HIS A 26 -0.26 -15.33 1.25
CA HIS A 26 -1.56 -15.23 1.92
C HIS A 26 -2.40 -14.05 1.43
N LEU A 27 -1.78 -12.91 1.05
CA LEU A 27 -2.51 -11.76 0.50
C LEU A 27 -2.94 -12.00 -0.94
N GLN A 28 -2.10 -12.68 -1.72
CA GLN A 28 -2.48 -13.13 -3.06
C GLN A 28 -3.66 -14.10 -3.01
N ALA A 29 -3.63 -15.08 -2.10
CA ALA A 29 -4.74 -16.01 -1.88
C ALA A 29 -6.01 -15.29 -1.42
N ALA A 30 -5.90 -14.32 -0.51
CA ALA A 30 -7.05 -13.52 -0.07
C ALA A 30 -7.63 -12.65 -1.19
N HIS A 31 -6.81 -12.14 -2.11
CA HIS A 31 -7.30 -11.42 -3.28
C HIS A 31 -8.00 -12.37 -4.26
N GLN A 32 -7.42 -13.53 -4.53
CA GLN A 32 -8.03 -14.55 -5.39
C GLN A 32 -9.38 -15.00 -4.86
N LYS A 33 -9.50 -15.25 -3.54
CA LYS A 33 -10.78 -15.56 -2.90
C LYS A 33 -11.81 -14.46 -3.10
N ARG A 34 -11.43 -13.20 -2.89
CA ARG A 34 -12.33 -12.05 -3.12
C ARG A 34 -12.75 -11.91 -4.59
N LYS A 35 -11.88 -12.32 -5.52
CA LYS A 35 -12.20 -12.36 -6.94
C LYS A 35 -13.20 -13.45 -7.27
N GLU A 36 -13.05 -14.64 -6.69
CA GLU A 36 -14.02 -15.74 -6.81
C GLU A 36 -15.38 -15.35 -6.21
N ASP A 37 -15.39 -14.73 -5.03
CA ASP A 37 -16.61 -14.20 -4.41
C ASP A 37 -17.31 -13.19 -5.33
N PHE A 38 -16.54 -12.26 -5.93
CA PHE A 38 -17.07 -11.29 -6.89
C PHE A 38 -17.66 -11.95 -8.14
N LEU A 39 -16.97 -12.95 -8.70
CA LEU A 39 -17.47 -13.72 -9.85
C LEU A 39 -18.73 -14.52 -9.51
N ALA A 40 -18.89 -14.95 -8.25
CA ALA A 40 -20.10 -15.57 -7.73
C ALA A 40 -21.22 -14.56 -7.39
N GLY A 41 -21.06 -13.28 -7.74
CA GLY A 41 -22.03 -12.22 -7.51
C GLY A 41 -22.03 -11.63 -6.10
N LYS A 42 -20.99 -11.88 -5.30
CA LYS A 42 -20.86 -11.40 -3.92
C LYS A 42 -19.81 -10.30 -3.80
N GLY A 43 -20.19 -9.18 -3.21
CA GLY A 43 -19.26 -8.09 -2.87
C GLY A 43 -18.83 -7.24 -4.06
N ARG A 44 -17.81 -6.41 -3.85
CA ARG A 44 -17.28 -5.46 -4.84
C ARG A 44 -16.08 -6.05 -5.58
N ASN A 45 -15.91 -5.65 -6.85
CA ASN A 45 -14.75 -6.04 -7.65
C ASN A 45 -13.43 -5.63 -6.94
N PRO A 46 -12.59 -6.59 -6.51
CA PRO A 46 -11.34 -6.29 -5.82
C PRO A 46 -10.30 -5.62 -6.73
N ASP A 47 -10.39 -5.78 -8.05
CA ASP A 47 -9.46 -5.18 -9.01
C ASP A 47 -9.60 -3.66 -9.12
N THR A 48 -10.75 -3.12 -8.68
CA THR A 48 -11.00 -1.67 -8.65
C THR A 48 -10.24 -0.94 -7.55
N ALA A 49 -9.66 -1.66 -6.59
CA ALA A 49 -8.88 -1.04 -5.53
C ALA A 49 -7.60 -0.37 -6.09
N PRO A 50 -7.23 0.83 -5.59
CA PRO A 50 -6.06 1.56 -6.08
C PRO A 50 -4.73 0.89 -5.67
N PHE A 51 -4.76 0.05 -4.63
CA PHE A 51 -3.63 -0.75 -4.16
C PHE A 51 -4.04 -2.20 -3.94
N GLY A 52 -3.04 -3.08 -3.91
CA GLY A 52 -3.24 -4.49 -3.56
C GLY A 52 -2.28 -5.43 -4.28
N PRO A 53 -2.39 -6.74 -4.02
CA PRO A 53 -1.53 -7.77 -4.63
C PRO A 53 -1.69 -7.88 -6.15
N HIS A 54 -2.80 -7.37 -6.71
CA HIS A 54 -3.07 -7.30 -8.16
C HIS A 54 -2.36 -6.12 -8.85
N LYS A 55 -1.81 -5.17 -8.10
CA LYS A 55 -1.06 -4.03 -8.64
C LYS A 55 0.43 -4.34 -8.72
N SER A 56 1.14 -3.62 -9.58
CA SER A 56 2.59 -3.78 -9.68
C SER A 56 3.28 -3.32 -8.39
N PHE A 57 4.48 -3.85 -8.15
CA PHE A 57 5.29 -3.44 -7.00
C PHE A 57 5.51 -1.92 -6.98
N THR A 58 5.86 -1.35 -8.13
CA THR A 58 6.10 0.09 -8.29
C THR A 58 4.85 0.91 -7.95
N GLN A 59 3.67 0.48 -8.37
CA GLN A 59 2.41 1.18 -8.04
C GLN A 59 2.14 1.19 -6.53
N ASN A 60 2.24 0.03 -5.88
CA ASN A 60 2.07 -0.06 -4.43
C ASN A 60 3.16 0.74 -3.69
N ALA A 61 4.42 0.67 -4.14
CA ALA A 61 5.54 1.33 -3.50
C ALA A 61 5.43 2.86 -3.58
N ILE A 62 5.07 3.40 -4.74
CA ILE A 62 4.87 4.85 -4.90
C ILE A 62 3.68 5.32 -4.08
N LEU A 63 2.53 4.64 -4.18
CA LEU A 63 1.31 5.07 -3.50
C LEU A 63 1.49 5.06 -1.98
N PHE A 64 1.99 3.96 -1.41
CA PHE A 64 2.26 3.91 0.02
C PHE A 64 3.43 4.80 0.41
N GLY A 65 4.46 4.94 -0.42
CA GLY A 65 5.56 5.87 -0.16
C GLY A 65 5.08 7.31 0.00
N LEU A 66 4.15 7.76 -0.84
CA LEU A 66 3.53 9.08 -0.72
C LEU A 66 2.67 9.21 0.55
N ILE A 67 1.87 8.18 0.88
CA ILE A 67 1.06 8.17 2.11
C ILE A 67 1.96 8.24 3.35
N PHE A 68 3.00 7.41 3.41
CA PHE A 68 3.94 7.39 4.54
C PHE A 68 4.80 8.65 4.61
N ALA A 69 5.14 9.26 3.48
CA ALA A 69 5.81 10.57 3.45
C ALA A 69 4.91 11.67 4.04
N ALA A 70 3.63 11.71 3.64
CA ALA A 70 2.67 12.65 4.21
C ALA A 70 2.52 12.45 5.73
N ILE A 71 2.36 11.20 6.18
CA ILE A 71 2.30 10.86 7.61
C ILE A 71 3.58 11.30 8.33
N GLY A 72 4.76 10.98 7.79
CA GLY A 72 6.05 11.34 8.38
C GLY A 72 6.27 12.86 8.46
N PHE A 73 5.78 13.60 7.46
CA PHE A 73 5.78 15.06 7.50
C PHE A 73 4.99 15.58 8.70
N PHE A 74 3.73 15.14 8.87
CA PHE A 74 2.89 15.58 9.99
C PHE A 74 3.44 15.17 11.36
N ILE A 75 3.94 13.94 11.49
CA ILE A 75 4.59 13.48 12.72
C ILE A 75 5.79 14.37 13.05
N GLY A 76 6.68 14.62 12.07
CA GLY A 76 7.86 15.44 12.29
C GLY A 76 7.59 16.95 12.40
N THR A 77 6.35 17.42 12.15
CA THR A 77 5.92 18.78 12.53
C THR A 77 5.37 18.88 13.94
N LEU A 78 4.88 17.77 14.51
CA LEU A 78 4.34 17.71 15.87
C LEU A 78 5.38 17.26 16.91
N ALA A 79 6.52 16.73 16.45
CA ALA A 79 7.68 16.32 17.25
C ALA A 79 8.72 17.43 17.34
#